data_AF-A0A2D6Y7V5-F1
#
_entry.id   AF-A0A2D6Y7V5-F1
#
_cell.length_a   1.000
_cell.length_b   1.000
_cell.length_c   1.000
_cell.angle_alpha   90.00
_cell.angle_beta   90.00
_cell.angle_gamma   90.00
#
_symmetry.space_group_name_H-M   'P 1'
#
loop_
_entity.id
_entity.type
_entity.pdbx_description
1 polymer ?
#
loop_
_entity_poly.entity_id
_entity_poly.type
_entity_poly.pdbx_seq_one_letter_code
_entity_poly.pdbx_strand_id
1 'polypeptide(L)' 'MLDMSMFREHADVVRADHTKRGLPHDNIEKVIELDQAWRNLLHETDQ' A
#
# COMPACT_ATOMS: atom_id res chain seq x y z
N MET A 1 12.73 -4.70 -4.30
CA MET A 1 11.25 -4.70 -4.15
C MET A 1 10.98 -4.19 -2.74
N LEU A 2 10.19 -3.13 -2.57
CA LEU A 2 9.88 -2.60 -1.23
C LEU A 2 9.01 -3.61 -0.47
N ASP A 3 9.23 -3.72 0.84
CA ASP A 3 8.47 -4.63 1.69
C ASP A 3 7.03 -4.13 1.88
N MET A 4 6.06 -5.03 2.00
CA MET A 4 4.65 -4.67 2.19
C MET A 4 4.42 -3.95 3.53
N SER A 5 5.24 -4.22 4.54
CA SER A 5 5.24 -3.49 5.81
C SER A 5 5.46 -1.99 5.62
N MET A 6 6.30 -1.58 4.65
CA MET A 6 6.51 -0.16 4.34
C MET A 6 5.25 0.52 3.80
N PHE A 7 4.45 -0.20 3.00
CA PHE A 7 3.18 0.33 2.48
C PHE A 7 2.07 0.33 3.54
N ARG A 8 2.15 -0.54 4.56
CA ARG A 8 1.15 -0.63 5.63
C ARG A 8 1.41 0.34 6.78
N GLU A 9 2.67 0.48 7.19
CA GLU A 9 3.06 1.23 8.40
C GLU A 9 3.69 2.59 8.07
N HIS A 10 4.29 2.73 6.88
CA HIS A 10 5.09 3.90 6.49
C HIS A 10 4.70 4.44 5.10
N ALA A 11 3.41 4.32 4.74
CA ALA A 11 2.89 4.78 3.44
C ALA A 11 3.17 6.27 3.18
N ASP A 12 3.15 7.08 4.23
CA ASP A 12 3.49 8.50 4.23
C ASP A 12 4.94 8.76 3.78
N VAL A 13 5.89 7.94 4.22
CA VAL A 13 7.30 8.03 3.80
C VAL A 13 7.44 7.70 2.32
N VAL A 14 6.74 6.67 1.84
CA VAL A 14 6.75 6.27 0.42
C VAL A 14 6.11 7.36 -0.46
N ARG A 15 4.99 7.94 -0.01
CA ARG A 15 4.35 9.09 -0.69
C ARG A 15 5.29 10.31 -0.73
N ALA A 16 5.98 10.61 0.37
CA ALA A 16 6.94 11.71 0.41
C ALA A 16 8.12 11.50 -0.55
N ASP A 17 8.63 10.28 -0.67
CA ASP A 17 9.66 9.92 -1.67
C ASP A 17 9.14 10.08 -3.11
N HIS A 18 7.93 9.59 -3.40
CA HIS A 18 7.29 9.80 -4.71
C HIS A 18 7.07 11.28 -5.03
N THR A 19 6.60 12.08 -4.07
CA THR A 19 6.44 13.53 -4.23
C THR A 19 7.77 14.21 -4.55
N LYS A 20 8.85 13.85 -3.84
CA LYS A 20 10.21 14.37 -4.11
C LYS A 20 10.72 14.00 -5.50
N ARG A 21 10.31 12.85 -6.02
CA ARG A 21 10.68 12.35 -7.35
C ARG A 21 9.72 12.81 -8.46
N GLY A 22 8.64 13.50 -8.12
CA GLY A 22 7.59 13.89 -9.08
C GLY A 22 6.82 12.70 -9.64
N LEU A 23 6.77 11.58 -8.91
CA LEU A 23 6.05 10.37 -9.32
C LEU A 23 4.60 10.41 -8.84
N PRO A 24 3.65 9.88 -9.64
CA PRO A 24 2.26 9.78 -9.23
C PRO A 24 2.10 8.81 -8.04
N HIS A 25 1.12 9.09 -7.19
CA HIS A 25 0.82 8.27 -6.00
C HIS A 25 -0.15 7.12 -6.31
N ASP A 26 -0.71 7.08 -7.52
CA ASP A 26 -1.72 6.10 -7.94
C ASP A 26 -1.28 4.64 -7.69
N ASN A 27 -0.01 4.35 -7.95
CA ASN A 27 0.55 3.01 -7.72
C ASN A 27 0.63 2.67 -6.22
N ILE A 28 0.88 3.65 -5.36
CA ILE A 28 0.93 3.47 -3.89
C ILE A 28 -0.47 3.18 -3.38
N GLU A 29 -1.45 4.01 -3.77
CA GLU A 29 -2.84 3.81 -3.38
C GLU A 29 -3.36 2.47 -3.87
N LYS A 30 -2.99 2.05 -5.10
CA LYS A 30 -3.43 0.78 -5.65
C LYS A 30 -2.89 -0.42 -4.87
N VAL A 31 -1.64 -0.36 -4.44
CA VAL A 31 -1.05 -1.43 -3.59
C VAL A 31 -1.77 -1.51 -2.25
N ILE A 32 -2.04 -0.37 -1.61
CA ILE A 32 -2.75 -0.31 -0.32
C ILE A 32 -4.18 -0.86 -0.46
N GLU A 33 -4.89 -0.48 -1.54
CA GLU A 33 -6.25 -0.96 -1.82
C GLU A 33 -6.28 -2.48 -2.00
N LEU A 34 -5.36 -3.03 -2.82
CA LEU A 34 -5.27 -4.47 -3.06
C LEU A 34 -4.91 -5.24 -1.79
N ASP A 35 -4.02 -4.70 -0.97
CA ASP A 35 -3.65 -5.29 0.32
C ASP A 35 -4.85 -5.35 1.27
N GLN A 36 -5.60 -4.25 1.37
CA GLN A 36 -6.80 -4.19 2.20
C GLN A 36 -7.87 -5.16 1.70
N ALA A 37 -8.10 -5.21 0.39
CA ALA A 37 -9.06 -6.15 -0.21
C ALA A 37 -8.68 -7.60 0.06
N TRP A 38 -7.39 -7.94 -0.03
CA TRP A 38 -6.90 -9.28 0.27
C TRP A 38 -7.09 -9.65 1.75
N ARG A 39 -6.81 -8.73 2.68
CA ARG A 39 -7.05 -8.95 4.12
C ARG A 39 -8.52 -9.12 4.45
N ASN A 40 -9.40 -8.37 3.78
CA ASN A 40 -10.85 -8.50 3.94
C ASN A 40 -11.32 -9.89 3.45
N LEU A 41 -10.88 -10.31 2.26
CA LEU A 41 -11.20 -11.64 1.70
C LEU A 41 -10.69 -12.77 2.59
N LEU A 42 -9.48 -12.63 3.13
CA LEU A 42 -8.93 -13.60 4.07
C LEU A 42 -9.79 -13.71 5.33
N HIS A 43 -10.23 -12.56 5.87
CA HIS A 43 -11.11 -12.54 7.03
C HIS A 43 -12.49 -13.16 6.74
N GLU A 44 -13.05 -12.91 5.55
CA GLU A 44 -14.31 -13.51 5.10
C GLU A 44 -14.21 -15.03 4.87
N THR A 45 -13.03 -15.52 4.47
CA THR A 45 -12.81 -16.96 4.22
C THR A 45 -12.48 -17.73 5.49
N ASP A 46 -11.92 -17.07 6.51
CA ASP A 46 -11.56 -17.65 7.81
C ASP A 46 -12.76 -17.67 8.81
N GLN A 47 -13.86 -16.97 8.49
CA GLN A 47 -15.15 -17.00 9.22
C GLN A 47 -16.00 -18.22 8.86
#